data_AF-A0A2E5W6C3-F1
#
_entry.id   AF-A0A2E5W6C3-F1
#
_cell.length_a   1.000
_cell.length_b   1.000
_cell.length_c   1.000
_cell.angle_alpha   90.00
_cell.angle_beta   90.00
_cell.angle_gamma   90.00
#
_symmetry.space_group_name_H-M   'P 1'
#
loop_
_entity.id
_entity.type
_entity.pdbx_description
1 polymer ?
#
loop_
_entity_poly.entity_id
_entity_poly.type
_entity_poly.pdbx_seq_one_letter_code
_entity_poly.pdbx_strand_id
1 'polypeptide(L)'
;MVNPMIIILAIGIVSAIFGILLIFAPALVLKAERQANRLFMTDTALINNRIPIGIIMLLASAFLAYTYASDPLGEVIFLGIALTAAVFGLLLLLSPETILQAERRANKLYMTDAFFLKHRIFIGIGLILASAFMVYTYLTFSL
;
A
#
# COMPACT_ATOMS: atom_id res chain seq x y z
N MET A 1 -22.96 11.76 -14.86
CA MET A 1 -22.98 10.32 -14.47
C MET A 1 -22.04 9.60 -15.42
N VAL A 2 -20.99 8.94 -14.92
CA VAL A 2 -20.02 8.25 -15.78
C VAL A 2 -20.63 6.93 -16.25
N ASN A 3 -20.58 6.64 -17.55
CA ASN A 3 -21.12 5.39 -18.10
C ASN A 3 -20.20 4.22 -17.66
N PRO A 4 -20.72 3.23 -16.91
CA PRO A 4 -19.93 2.09 -16.43
C PRO A 4 -19.23 1.31 -17.55
N MET A 5 -19.78 1.29 -18.76
CA MET A 5 -19.16 0.62 -19.91
C MET A 5 -17.87 1.30 -20.37
N ILE A 6 -17.81 2.63 -20.32
CA ILE A 6 -16.60 3.40 -20.65
C ILE A 6 -15.50 3.14 -19.61
N ILE A 7 -15.88 2.96 -18.35
CA ILE A 7 -14.95 2.61 -17.27
C ILE A 7 -14.34 1.22 -17.53
N ILE A 8 -15.15 0.23 -17.89
CA ILE A 8 -14.68 -1.13 -18.19
C ILE A 8 -13.73 -1.13 -19.40
N LEU A 9 -14.05 -0.38 -20.45
CA LEU A 9 -13.18 -0.24 -21.62
C LEU A 9 -11.84 0.42 -21.25
N ALA A 10 -11.87 1.51 -20.49
CA ALA A 10 -10.67 2.20 -20.05
C ALA A 10 -9.75 1.29 -19.20
N ILE A 11 -10.34 0.53 -18.26
CA ILE A 11 -9.60 -0.46 -17.46
C ILE A 11 -9.05 -1.57 -18.35
N GLY A 12 -9.83 -2.06 -19.31
CA GLY A 12 -9.41 -3.07 -20.27
C GLY A 12 -8.19 -2.63 -21.09
N ILE A 13 -8.19 -1.41 -21.62
CA ILE A 13 -7.07 -0.85 -22.40
C ILE A 13 -5.82 -0.72 -21.52
N VAL A 14 -5.96 -0.17 -20.31
CA VAL A 14 -4.82 -0.03 -19.37
C VAL A 14 -4.25 -1.40 -19.00
N SER A 15 -5.11 -2.39 -18.74
CA SER A 15 -4.72 -3.77 -18.45
C SER A 15 -3.96 -4.43 -19.62
N ALA A 16 -4.40 -4.22 -20.86
CA ALA A 16 -3.68 -4.71 -22.05
C ALA A 16 -2.30 -4.09 -22.18
N ILE A 17 -2.21 -2.76 -22.04
CA ILE A 17 -0.94 -2.03 -22.10
C ILE A 17 0.01 -2.57 -21.04
N PHE A 18 -0.46 -2.76 -19.80
CA PHE A 18 0.35 -3.28 -18.70
C PHE A 18 0.78 -4.74 -18.90
N GLY A 19 -0.12 -5.59 -19.41
CA GLY A 19 0.20 -6.98 -19.75
C GLY A 19 1.25 -7.12 -20.86
N ILE A 20 1.17 -6.30 -21.91
CA ILE A 20 2.16 -6.24 -22.98
C ILE A 20 3.51 -5.73 -22.45
N LEU A 21 3.51 -4.64 -21.68
CA LEU A 21 4.70 -4.09 -21.03
C LEU A 21 5.39 -5.12 -20.13
N LEU A 22 4.62 -5.94 -19.40
CA LEU A 22 5.16 -6.99 -18.54
C LEU A 22 5.89 -8.10 -19.30
N ILE A 23 5.38 -8.47 -20.47
CA ILE A 23 5.96 -9.55 -21.29
C ILE A 23 7.21 -9.04 -22.04
N PHE A 24 7.11 -7.88 -22.67
CA PHE A 24 8.14 -7.39 -23.62
C PHE A 24 9.13 -6.41 -23.01
N ALA A 25 8.72 -5.59 -22.04
CA ALA A 25 9.55 -4.55 -21.45
C ALA A 25 9.48 -4.56 -19.90
N PRO A 26 9.82 -5.68 -19.24
CA PRO A 26 9.71 -5.81 -17.79
C PRO A 26 10.59 -4.80 -17.05
N ALA A 27 11.68 -4.33 -17.67
CA ALA A 27 12.56 -3.32 -17.09
C ALA A 27 11.88 -1.95 -16.90
N LEU A 28 10.91 -1.59 -17.75
CA LEU A 28 10.15 -0.34 -17.62
C LEU A 28 9.15 -0.43 -16.47
N VAL A 29 8.44 -1.57 -16.36
CA VAL A 29 7.52 -1.84 -15.25
C VAL A 29 8.28 -1.84 -13.94
N LEU A 30 9.43 -2.50 -13.88
CA LEU A 30 10.30 -2.50 -12.70
C LEU A 30 10.83 -1.11 -12.35
N LYS A 31 11.11 -0.25 -13.33
CA LYS A 31 11.56 1.11 -13.05
C LYS A 31 10.43 1.95 -12.45
N ALA A 32 9.20 1.78 -12.94
CA ALA A 32 8.02 2.41 -12.38
C ALA A 32 7.69 1.86 -10.97
N GLU A 33 7.76 0.55 -10.78
CA GLU A 33 7.59 -0.11 -9.48
C GLU A 33 8.67 0.32 -8.49
N ARG A 34 9.95 0.36 -8.88
CA ARG A 34 11.03 0.86 -8.01
C ARG A 34 10.88 2.33 -7.70
N GLN A 35 10.40 3.14 -8.63
CA GLN A 35 10.14 4.56 -8.37
C GLN A 35 8.99 4.74 -7.37
N ALA A 36 7.93 3.92 -7.48
CA ALA A 36 6.87 3.87 -6.49
C ALA A 36 7.38 3.33 -5.13
N ASN A 37 8.17 2.26 -5.13
CA ASN A 37 8.73 1.63 -3.94
C ASN A 37 9.73 2.55 -3.22
N ARG A 38 10.48 3.38 -3.98
CA ARG A 38 11.36 4.42 -3.43
C ARG A 38 10.56 5.54 -2.74
N LEU A 39 9.34 5.83 -3.20
CA LEU A 39 8.42 6.75 -2.53
C LEU A 39 7.86 6.17 -1.22
N PHE A 40 7.82 4.83 -1.11
CA PHE A 40 7.44 4.08 0.08
C PHE A 40 8.64 3.67 0.97
N MET A 41 9.83 4.25 0.78
CA MET A 41 10.92 4.14 1.77
C MET A 41 10.59 4.98 3.02
N THR A 42 9.48 4.63 3.68
CA THR A 42 9.08 5.09 4.99
C THR A 42 10.21 4.81 6.00
N ASP A 43 10.95 3.71 5.82
CA ASP A 43 12.20 3.34 6.50
C ASP A 43 13.15 4.54 6.73
N THR A 44 13.43 5.36 5.70
CA THR A 44 14.45 6.43 5.82
C THR A 44 13.89 7.65 6.56
N ALA A 45 12.64 8.01 6.28
CA ALA A 45 11.99 9.15 6.92
C ALA A 45 11.66 8.88 8.39
N LEU A 46 11.22 7.66 8.71
CA LEU A 46 10.88 7.23 10.06
C LEU A 46 12.10 7.23 10.99
N ILE A 47 13.25 6.73 10.54
CA ILE A 47 14.49 6.74 11.34
C ILE A 47 15.02 8.16 11.50
N ASN A 48 15.07 8.93 10.41
CA ASN A 48 15.69 10.26 10.42
C ASN A 48 14.91 11.24 11.31
N ASN A 49 13.57 11.08 11.36
CA ASN A 49 12.69 11.86 12.23
C ASN A 49 12.15 11.06 13.43
N ARG A 50 12.88 10.03 13.91
CA ARG A 50 12.36 9.13 14.94
C ARG A 50 11.96 9.83 16.24
N ILE A 51 12.79 10.78 16.68
CA ILE A 51 12.56 11.51 17.94
C ILE A 51 11.30 12.39 17.84
N PRO A 52 11.16 13.28 16.83
CA PRO A 52 9.96 14.09 16.72
C PRO A 52 8.70 13.25 16.45
N ILE A 53 8.77 12.19 15.64
CA ILE A 53 7.63 11.30 15.38
C ILE A 53 7.19 10.57 16.65
N GLY A 54 8.14 10.00 17.42
CA GLY A 54 7.86 9.31 18.68
C GLY A 54 7.22 10.23 19.71
N ILE A 55 7.72 11.48 19.86
CA ILE A 55 7.15 12.47 20.77
C ILE A 55 5.72 12.85 20.36
N ILE A 56 5.47 13.09 19.07
CA ILE A 56 4.13 13.40 18.54
C ILE A 56 3.16 12.24 18.80
N MET A 57 3.60 10.99 18.60
CA MET A 57 2.77 9.82 18.90
C MET A 57 2.44 9.69 20.39
N LEU A 58 3.39 10.00 21.29
CA LEU A 58 3.13 10.00 22.73
C LEU A 58 2.18 11.13 23.15
N LEU A 59 2.32 12.32 22.58
CA LEU A 59 1.39 13.43 22.82
C LEU A 59 -0.02 13.11 22.30
N ALA A 60 -0.13 12.52 21.10
CA ALA A 60 -1.40 12.08 20.54
C ALA A 60 -2.04 10.98 21.40
N SER A 61 -1.25 10.03 21.90
CA SER A 61 -1.72 9.00 22.83
C SER A 61 -2.25 9.61 24.13
N ALA A 62 -1.51 10.54 24.73
CA ALA A 62 -1.94 11.21 25.96
C ALA A 62 -3.24 12.01 25.74
N PHE A 63 -3.38 12.68 24.60
CA PHE A 63 -4.59 13.40 24.22
C PHE A 63 -5.79 12.47 24.00
N LEU A 64 -5.60 11.36 23.30
CA LEU A 64 -6.66 10.36 23.08
C LEU A 64 -7.07 9.62 24.36
N ALA A 65 -6.13 9.38 25.28
CA ALA A 65 -6.43 8.84 26.59
C ALA A 65 -7.22 9.85 27.46
N TYR A 66 -6.88 11.14 27.38
CA TYR A 66 -7.61 12.21 28.10
C TYR A 66 -9.04 12.39 27.59
N THR A 67 -9.23 12.37 26.27
CA THR A 67 -10.56 12.45 25.64
C THR A 67 -11.42 11.25 26.01
N TYR A 68 -10.87 10.03 25.99
CA TYR A 68 -11.55 8.84 26.49
C TYR A 68 -11.92 8.94 27.98
N ALA A 69 -11.02 9.46 28.82
CA ALA A 69 -11.30 9.63 30.26
C ALA A 69 -12.40 10.68 30.54
N SER A 70 -12.56 11.64 29.63
CA SER A 70 -13.55 12.72 29.75
C SER A 70 -14.94 12.32 29.25
N ASP A 71 -15.04 11.40 28.27
CA ASP A 71 -16.32 10.85 27.79
C ASP A 71 -16.20 9.34 27.45
N PRO A 72 -16.29 8.44 28.45
CA PRO A 72 -15.92 7.02 28.30
C PRO A 72 -16.88 6.18 27.46
N LEU A 73 -18.13 6.63 27.24
CA LEU A 73 -19.22 5.78 26.77
C LEU A 73 -19.35 5.71 25.23
N GLY A 74 -18.64 6.55 24.48
CA GLY A 74 -18.76 6.59 23.01
C GLY A 74 -17.71 5.78 22.24
N GLU A 75 -16.45 5.75 22.71
CA GLU A 75 -15.33 5.54 21.80
C GLU A 75 -14.20 4.69 22.42
N VAL A 76 -14.49 3.44 22.78
CA VAL A 76 -13.47 2.41 23.11
C VAL A 76 -12.41 2.30 22.01
N ILE A 77 -12.77 2.66 20.78
CA ILE A 77 -11.87 2.80 19.63
C ILE A 77 -10.73 3.78 19.94
N PHE A 78 -10.98 4.90 20.62
CA PHE A 78 -9.95 5.86 21.01
C PHE A 78 -8.99 5.32 22.06
N LEU A 79 -9.45 4.50 23.00
CA LEU A 79 -8.56 3.80 23.92
C LEU A 79 -7.64 2.83 23.17
N GLY A 80 -8.18 2.09 22.19
CA GLY A 80 -7.40 1.21 21.31
C GLY A 80 -6.34 1.96 20.51
N ILE A 81 -6.70 3.11 19.93
CA ILE A 81 -5.76 3.97 19.17
C ILE A 81 -4.73 4.61 20.13
N ALA A 82 -5.14 5.03 21.32
CA ALA A 82 -4.23 5.62 22.32
C ALA A 82 -3.18 4.61 22.78
N LEU A 83 -3.58 3.37 23.10
CA LEU A 83 -2.67 2.31 23.52
C LEU A 83 -1.70 1.92 22.40
N THR A 84 -2.20 1.75 21.18
CA THR A 84 -1.34 1.41 20.03
C THR A 84 -0.36 2.53 19.71
N ALA A 85 -0.79 3.80 19.74
CA ALA A 85 0.08 4.96 19.58
C ALA A 85 1.12 5.09 20.72
N ALA A 86 0.76 4.76 21.97
CA ALA A 86 1.70 4.75 23.10
C ALA A 86 2.80 3.72 22.87
N VAL A 87 2.40 2.48 22.55
CA VAL A 87 3.33 1.37 22.32
C VAL A 87 4.25 1.68 21.14
N PHE A 88 3.70 2.18 20.02
CA PHE A 88 4.51 2.58 18.87
C PHE A 88 5.45 3.74 19.19
N GLY A 89 4.98 4.80 19.85
CA GLY A 89 5.80 5.95 20.23
C GLY A 89 6.96 5.57 21.17
N LEU A 90 6.69 4.72 22.16
CA LEU A 90 7.70 4.18 23.08
C LEU A 90 8.73 3.31 22.35
N LEU A 91 8.27 2.38 21.50
CA LEU A 91 9.16 1.51 20.73
C LEU A 91 10.06 2.32 19.79
N LEU A 92 9.54 3.42 19.23
CA LEU A 92 10.27 4.27 18.28
C LEU A 92 11.35 5.12 18.98
N LEU A 93 11.15 5.45 20.26
CA LEU A 93 12.12 6.15 21.11
C LEU A 93 13.15 5.21 21.75
N LEU A 94 12.73 4.04 22.24
CA LEU A 94 13.58 3.13 23.04
C LEU A 94 14.26 2.05 22.21
N SER A 95 13.57 1.48 21.22
CA SER A 95 14.01 0.31 20.48
C SER A 95 13.63 0.38 19.00
N PRO A 96 14.12 1.38 18.25
CA PRO A 96 13.75 1.61 16.85
C PRO A 96 14.10 0.41 15.94
N GLU A 97 15.13 -0.35 16.29
CA GLU A 97 15.54 -1.56 15.57
C GLU A 97 14.46 -2.65 15.54
N THR A 98 13.58 -2.70 16.54
CA THR A 98 12.47 -3.68 16.58
C THR A 98 11.39 -3.35 15.55
N ILE A 99 11.05 -2.06 15.42
CA ILE A 99 10.12 -1.55 14.41
C ILE A 99 10.71 -1.78 13.01
N LEU A 100 12.00 -1.49 12.84
CA LEU A 100 12.71 -1.71 11.58
C LEU A 100 12.79 -3.19 11.19
N GLN A 101 12.98 -4.10 12.15
CA GLN A 101 12.96 -5.53 11.85
C GLN A 101 11.56 -6.01 11.47
N ALA A 102 10.52 -5.50 12.12
CA ALA A 102 9.13 -5.79 11.77
C ALA A 102 8.79 -5.24 10.36
N GLU A 103 9.19 -4.01 10.07
CA GLU A 103 9.03 -3.37 8.77
C GLU A 103 9.82 -4.13 7.69
N ARG A 104 11.10 -4.45 7.90
CA ARG A 104 11.91 -5.25 6.96
C ARG A 104 11.34 -6.64 6.71
N ARG A 105 10.77 -7.27 7.73
CA ARG A 105 10.13 -8.59 7.58
C ARG A 105 8.84 -8.50 6.78
N ALA A 106 8.06 -7.44 6.97
CA ALA A 106 6.90 -7.13 6.14
C ALA A 106 7.30 -6.75 4.70
N ASN A 107 8.33 -5.92 4.55
CA ASN A 107 8.86 -5.46 3.27
C ASN A 107 9.48 -6.62 2.47
N LYS A 108 10.08 -7.62 3.14
CA LYS A 108 10.54 -8.87 2.51
C LYS A 108 9.37 -9.74 2.01
N LEU A 109 8.20 -9.65 2.65
CA LEU A 109 6.95 -10.28 2.17
C LEU A 109 6.40 -9.54 0.94
N TYR A 110 6.57 -8.22 0.90
CA TYR A 110 6.23 -7.31 -0.20
C TYR A 110 7.38 -7.09 -1.20
N MET A 111 8.31 -8.04 -1.34
CA MET A 111 9.24 -8.03 -2.46
C MET A 111 8.52 -8.50 -3.73
N THR A 112 7.54 -7.70 -4.15
CA THR A 112 6.75 -7.86 -5.37
C THR A 112 7.69 -8.04 -6.56
N ASP A 113 8.78 -7.28 -6.66
CA ASP A 113 9.78 -7.38 -7.73
C ASP A 113 10.24 -8.82 -8.03
N ALA A 114 10.50 -9.65 -7.01
CA ALA A 114 11.02 -11.00 -7.20
C ALA A 114 9.92 -12.01 -7.58
N PHE A 115 8.74 -11.89 -6.97
CA PHE A 115 7.58 -12.71 -7.31
C PHE A 115 7.05 -12.37 -8.71
N PHE A 116 6.96 -11.08 -9.03
CA PHE A 116 6.50 -10.54 -10.29
C PHE A 116 7.45 -10.94 -11.42
N LEU A 117 8.76 -10.90 -11.20
CA LEU A 117 9.75 -11.39 -12.19
C LEU A 117 9.63 -12.88 -12.47
N LYS A 118 9.48 -13.69 -11.41
CA LYS A 118 9.40 -15.16 -11.54
C LYS A 118 8.14 -15.59 -12.31
N HIS A 119 7.03 -14.87 -12.12
CA HIS A 119 5.74 -15.22 -12.73
C HIS A 119 5.29 -14.23 -13.81
N ARG A 120 6.17 -13.35 -14.30
CA ARG A 120 5.81 -12.23 -15.21
C ARG A 120 5.02 -12.67 -16.43
N ILE A 121 5.35 -13.84 -16.98
CA ILE A 121 4.69 -14.40 -18.16
C ILE A 121 3.27 -14.81 -17.81
N PHE A 122 3.06 -15.52 -16.70
CA PHE A 122 1.73 -15.93 -16.24
C PHE A 122 0.86 -14.73 -15.88
N ILE A 123 1.42 -13.74 -15.18
CA ILE A 123 0.71 -12.50 -14.81
C ILE A 123 0.36 -11.69 -16.06
N GLY A 124 1.31 -11.52 -16.99
CA GLY A 124 1.09 -10.80 -18.25
C GLY A 124 0.04 -11.47 -19.14
N ILE A 125 0.08 -12.80 -19.28
CA ILE A 125 -0.95 -13.56 -20.01
C ILE A 125 -2.31 -13.40 -19.33
N GLY A 126 -2.38 -13.48 -17.99
CA GLY A 126 -3.61 -13.26 -17.23
C GLY A 126 -4.21 -11.86 -17.46
N LEU A 127 -3.38 -10.82 -17.46
CA LEU A 127 -3.79 -9.43 -17.75
C LEU A 127 -4.31 -9.25 -19.18
N ILE A 128 -3.69 -9.91 -20.16
CA ILE A 128 -4.12 -9.88 -21.57
C ILE A 128 -5.47 -10.61 -21.72
N LEU A 129 -5.62 -11.78 -21.11
CA LEU A 129 -6.90 -12.52 -21.13
C LEU A 129 -8.02 -11.75 -20.43
N ALA A 130 -7.74 -11.13 -19.28
CA ALA A 130 -8.69 -10.28 -18.57
C ALA A 130 -9.07 -9.06 -19.41
N SER A 131 -8.12 -8.43 -20.09
CA SER A 131 -8.39 -7.31 -21.00
C SER A 131 -9.26 -7.75 -22.18
N ALA A 132 -8.92 -8.88 -22.82
CA ALA A 132 -9.72 -9.42 -23.92
C ALA A 132 -11.17 -9.71 -23.47
N PHE A 133 -11.35 -10.25 -22.27
CA PHE A 133 -12.67 -10.46 -21.67
C PHE A 133 -13.41 -9.14 -21.43
N MET A 134 -12.74 -8.11 -20.88
CA MET A 134 -13.34 -6.79 -20.65
C MET A 134 -13.78 -6.09 -21.94
N VAL A 135 -12.94 -6.15 -22.99
CA VAL A 135 -13.26 -5.62 -24.31
C VAL A 135 -14.44 -6.40 -24.92
N TYR A 136 -14.44 -7.74 -24.80
CA TYR A 136 -15.57 -8.57 -25.24
C TYR A 136 -16.88 -8.20 -24.53
N THR A 137 -16.86 -8.02 -23.20
CA THR A 137 -18.03 -7.56 -22.44
C THR A 137 -18.48 -6.17 -22.85
N TYR A 138 -17.55 -5.25 -23.11
CA TYR A 138 -17.89 -3.92 -23.62
C TYR A 138 -18.61 -4.02 -24.97
N LEU A 139 -18.04 -4.75 -25.93
CA LEU A 139 -18.65 -4.93 -27.26
C LEU A 139 -19.99 -5.65 -27.22
N THR A 140 -20.21 -6.53 -26.26
CA THR A 140 -21.45 -7.31 -26.13
C THR A 140 -22.57 -6.53 -25.43
N PHE A 141 -22.25 -5.65 -24.49
CA PHE A 141 -23.23 -4.95 -23.65
C PHE A 141 -23.31 -3.43 -23.87
N SER A 142 -22.41 -2.84 -24.68
CA SER A 142 -22.46 -1.42 -25.05
C SER A 142 -23.02 -1.17 -26.45
N LEU A 143 -23.30 -2.22 -27.21
CA LEU A 143 -23.85 -2.20 -28.58
C LEU A 143 -25.32 -2.64 -28.51
#